data_AF-A0A950MME6-F1
#
_entry.id   AF-A0A950MME6-F1
#
_cell.length_a   1.000
_cell.length_b   1.000
_cell.length_c   1.000
_cell.angle_alpha   90.00
_cell.angle_beta   90.00
_cell.angle_gamma   90.00
#
_symmetry.space_group_name_H-M   'P 1'
#
loop_
_entity.id
_entity.type
_entity.pdbx_description
1 polymer ?
#
loop_
_entity_poly.entity_id
_entity_poly.type
_entity_poly.pdbx_seq_one_letter_code
_entity_poly.pdbx_strand_id
1 'polypeptide(L)'
;MRTRIKFCGCRSEKDVENAVRVGADAVGFVFAPSSRRVTFEVAAGMLRLIPQAVQPVAILVEPSHDDLLRVEQLNSNMALQVCMDAPRRLLHLTDRQIIATLRVDDKVTPLQLEAMLSDLPGRTVLFDTKVPGVFGGTGSTFAWD
;
A
#
# COMPACT_ATOMS: atom_id res chain seq x y z
N MET A 1 -4.48 -19.32 -12.52
CA MET A 1 -4.10 -18.25 -11.56
C MET A 1 -4.98 -17.04 -11.86
N ARG A 2 -5.62 -16.42 -10.86
CA ARG A 2 -6.51 -15.26 -11.04
C ARG A 2 -5.75 -13.98 -10.68
N THR A 3 -5.80 -12.97 -11.52
CA THR A 3 -5.27 -11.63 -11.22
C THR A 3 -6.11 -10.98 -10.12
N ARG A 4 -5.45 -10.50 -9.06
CA ARG A 4 -6.09 -9.74 -7.98
C ARG A 4 -6.05 -8.24 -8.26
N ILE A 5 -7.11 -7.53 -7.89
CA ILE A 5 -7.29 -6.10 -8.16
C ILE A 5 -7.41 -5.33 -6.84
N LYS A 6 -6.60 -4.28 -6.70
CA LYS A 6 -6.64 -3.35 -5.56
C LYS A 6 -7.02 -1.94 -6.03
N PHE A 7 -8.03 -1.33 -5.41
CA PHE A 7 -8.31 0.09 -5.58
C PHE A 7 -7.56 0.90 -4.51
N CYS A 8 -6.75 1.88 -4.91
CA CYS A 8 -5.86 2.62 -4.02
C CYS A 8 -6.31 4.07 -3.84
N GLY A 9 -6.24 4.60 -2.62
CA GLY A 9 -6.51 6.01 -2.32
C GLY A 9 -8.00 6.34 -2.31
N CYS A 10 -8.83 5.43 -1.80
CA CYS A 10 -10.25 5.70 -1.55
C CYS A 10 -10.40 6.81 -0.49
N ARG A 11 -11.26 7.80 -0.77
CA ARG A 11 -11.44 8.98 0.08
C ARG A 11 -12.88 9.20 0.53
N SER A 12 -13.82 8.46 -0.04
CA SER A 12 -15.25 8.57 0.27
C SER A 12 -15.90 7.20 0.39
N GLU A 13 -17.01 7.13 1.11
CA GLU A 13 -17.83 5.92 1.22
C GLU A 13 -18.21 5.38 -0.17
N LYS A 14 -18.58 6.27 -1.09
CA LYS A 14 -18.90 5.92 -2.48
C LYS A 14 -17.73 5.27 -3.23
N ASP A 15 -16.47 5.67 -2.98
CA ASP A 15 -15.31 5.02 -3.59
C ASP A 15 -15.20 3.56 -3.13
N VAL A 16 -15.38 3.35 -1.81
CA VAL A 16 -15.30 2.03 -1.19
C VAL A 16 -16.43 1.13 -1.66
N GLU A 17 -17.67 1.62 -1.64
CA GLU A 17 -18.84 0.90 -2.13
C GLU A 17 -18.67 0.48 -3.59
N ASN A 18 -18.16 1.38 -4.44
CA ASN A 18 -17.91 1.05 -5.84
C ASN A 18 -16.83 -0.02 -5.99
N ALA A 19 -15.71 0.10 -5.26
CA ALA A 19 -14.64 -0.89 -5.30
C ALA A 19 -15.14 -2.28 -4.86
N VAL A 20 -15.91 -2.34 -3.77
CA VAL A 20 -16.52 -3.58 -3.28
C VAL A 20 -17.52 -4.15 -4.30
N ARG A 21 -18.40 -3.31 -4.84
CA ARG A 21 -19.43 -3.71 -5.82
C ARG A 21 -18.85 -4.32 -7.09
N VAL A 22 -17.70 -3.83 -7.55
CA VAL A 22 -17.03 -4.37 -8.76
C VAL A 22 -16.12 -5.58 -8.46
N GLY A 23 -16.10 -6.06 -7.21
CA GLY A 23 -15.35 -7.26 -6.83
C GLY A 23 -13.85 -7.04 -6.63
N ALA A 24 -13.44 -5.87 -6.12
CA ALA A 24 -12.06 -5.63 -5.72
C ALA A 24 -11.58 -6.67 -4.68
N ASP A 25 -10.34 -7.11 -4.79
CA ASP A 25 -9.71 -7.97 -3.78
C ASP A 25 -9.13 -7.17 -2.61
N ALA A 26 -8.84 -5.88 -2.82
CA ALA A 26 -8.35 -4.99 -1.77
C ALA A 26 -8.74 -3.51 -1.99
N VAL A 27 -8.85 -2.77 -0.89
CA VAL A 27 -9.13 -1.32 -0.85
C VAL A 27 -8.09 -0.61 -0.01
N GLY A 28 -7.52 0.47 -0.52
CA GLY A 28 -6.40 1.18 0.09
C GLY A 28 -6.74 2.59 0.56
N PHE A 29 -6.30 2.93 1.78
CA PHE A 29 -6.39 4.27 2.38
C PHE A 29 -4.99 4.87 2.54
N VAL A 30 -4.80 6.10 2.06
CA VAL A 30 -3.49 6.78 2.12
C VAL A 30 -3.41 7.62 3.38
N PHE A 31 -2.46 7.31 4.26
CA PHE A 31 -2.20 8.07 5.49
C PHE A 31 -0.95 8.97 5.37
N ALA A 32 -0.18 8.84 4.30
CA ALA A 32 0.97 9.68 3.99
C ALA A 32 0.57 11.02 3.30
N PRO A 33 1.43 12.06 3.33
CA PRO A 33 1.22 13.30 2.60
C PRO A 33 0.92 13.06 1.09
N SER A 34 -0.30 13.39 0.67
CA SER A 34 -0.79 13.21 -0.71
C SER A 34 -2.12 13.94 -0.89
N SER A 35 -2.49 14.27 -2.14
CA SER A 35 -3.86 14.71 -2.47
C SER A 35 -4.92 13.63 -2.19
N ARG A 36 -4.50 12.37 -2.10
CA ARG A 36 -5.35 11.23 -1.77
C ARG A 36 -5.41 10.92 -0.26
N ARG A 37 -4.76 11.72 0.59
CA ARG A 37 -4.67 11.47 2.03
C ARG A 37 -6.03 11.52 2.70
N VAL A 38 -6.29 10.58 3.60
CA VAL A 38 -7.41 10.58 4.56
C VAL A 38 -6.86 10.54 5.99
N THR A 39 -7.68 10.92 6.97
CA THR A 39 -7.35 10.73 8.38
C THR A 39 -7.79 9.33 8.84
N PHE A 40 -7.27 8.88 9.99
CA PHE A 40 -7.67 7.60 10.58
C PHE A 40 -9.17 7.58 10.91
N GLU A 41 -9.73 8.70 11.36
CA GLU A 41 -11.15 8.84 11.68
C GLU A 41 -12.04 8.70 10.44
N VAL A 42 -11.63 9.33 9.33
CA VAL A 42 -12.32 9.22 8.04
C VAL A 42 -12.25 7.78 7.52
N ALA A 43 -11.10 7.11 7.65
CA ALA A 43 -10.95 5.70 7.29
C ALA A 43 -11.81 4.78 8.18
N ALA A 44 -11.92 5.05 9.48
CA ALA A 44 -12.74 4.27 10.43
C ALA A 44 -14.20 4.22 9.99
N GLY A 45 -14.74 5.35 9.55
CA GLY A 45 -16.08 5.42 8.97
C GLY A 45 -16.21 4.49 7.77
N MET A 46 -15.27 4.52 6.83
CA MET A 46 -15.36 3.74 5.60
C MET A 46 -15.10 2.24 5.78
N LEU A 47 -14.34 1.83 6.80
CA LEU A 47 -13.99 0.42 7.02
C LEU A 47 -15.21 -0.48 7.23
N ARG A 48 -16.31 0.06 7.79
CA ARG A 48 -17.57 -0.68 7.97
C ARG A 48 -18.22 -1.14 6.66
N LEU A 49 -17.84 -0.53 5.54
CA LEU A 49 -18.36 -0.85 4.21
C LEU A 49 -17.55 -1.96 3.51
N ILE A 50 -16.42 -2.37 4.11
CA ILE A 50 -15.52 -3.37 3.53
C ILE A 50 -15.91 -4.75 4.10
N PRO A 51 -16.42 -5.67 3.26
CA PRO A 51 -16.74 -7.02 3.72
C PRO A 51 -15.45 -7.82 3.97
N GLN A 52 -15.53 -8.89 4.76
CA GLN A 52 -14.38 -9.73 5.13
C GLN A 52 -13.59 -10.28 3.93
N ALA A 53 -14.25 -10.47 2.78
CA ALA A 53 -13.61 -10.97 1.57
C ALA A 53 -12.69 -9.94 0.87
N VAL A 54 -12.73 -8.67 1.27
CA VAL A 54 -11.94 -7.58 0.67
C VAL A 54 -10.90 -7.11 1.68
N GLN A 55 -9.63 -7.12 1.29
CA GLN A 55 -8.52 -6.75 2.17
C GLN A 55 -8.39 -5.23 2.29
N PRO A 56 -8.58 -4.62 3.48
CA PRO A 56 -8.25 -3.21 3.67
C PRO A 56 -6.73 -3.04 3.79
N VAL A 57 -6.19 -1.95 3.22
CA VAL A 57 -4.75 -1.67 3.15
C VAL A 57 -4.45 -0.25 3.61
N ALA A 58 -3.50 -0.09 4.53
CA ALA A 58 -2.97 1.20 4.95
C ALA A 58 -1.74 1.54 4.10
N ILE A 59 -1.75 2.68 3.41
CA ILE A 59 -0.60 3.15 2.63
C ILE A 59 0.16 4.20 3.46
N LEU A 60 1.42 3.89 3.76
CA LEU A 60 2.32 4.68 4.60
C LEU A 60 3.64 4.95 3.86
N VAL A 61 4.29 6.06 4.18
CA VAL A 61 5.64 6.42 3.71
C VAL A 61 6.48 6.63 4.95
N GLU A 62 7.59 5.90 5.06
CA GLU A 62 8.49 5.92 6.24
C GLU A 62 7.73 5.90 7.60
N PRO A 63 6.87 4.90 7.85
CA PRO A 63 6.01 4.91 9.04
C PRO A 63 6.82 4.85 10.34
N SER A 64 6.39 5.64 11.32
CA SER A 64 6.85 5.55 12.70
C SER A 64 6.16 4.41 13.45
N HIS A 65 6.65 4.07 14.65
CA HIS A 65 5.96 3.09 15.51
C HIS A 65 4.54 3.53 15.86
N ASP A 66 4.32 4.82 16.11
CA ASP A 66 3.00 5.38 16.41
C ASP A 66 2.03 5.25 15.23
N ASP A 67 2.52 5.38 13.99
CA ASP A 67 1.68 5.16 12.80
C ASP A 67 1.22 3.71 12.72
N LEU A 68 2.10 2.76 13.03
CA LEU A 68 1.76 1.33 13.07
C LEU A 68 0.73 1.05 14.16
N LEU A 69 0.90 1.62 15.36
CA LEU A 69 -0.07 1.49 16.46
C LEU A 69 -1.43 2.09 16.10
N ARG A 70 -1.46 3.23 15.40
CA ARG A 70 -2.73 3.83 14.94
C ARG A 70 -3.44 2.95 13.91
N VAL A 71 -2.70 2.34 12.97
CA VAL A 71 -3.30 1.34 12.06
C VAL A 71 -3.80 0.13 12.83
N GLU A 72 -3.08 -0.30 13.87
CA GLU A 72 -3.48 -1.40 14.75
C GLU A 72 -4.82 -1.13 15.43
N GLN A 73 -4.94 0.02 16.07
CA GLN A 73 -6.16 0.47 16.74
C GLN A 73 -7.32 0.68 15.77
N LEU A 74 -7.02 1.14 14.54
CA LEU A 74 -8.03 1.36 13.52
C LEU A 74 -8.63 0.04 13.02
N ASN A 75 -7.78 -0.93 12.66
CA ASN A 75 -8.23 -2.25 12.21
C ASN A 75 -7.08 -3.27 12.26
N SER A 76 -7.22 -4.27 13.13
CA SER A 76 -6.26 -5.38 13.30
C SER A 76 -5.94 -6.16 12.01
N ASN A 77 -6.87 -6.18 11.06
CA ASN A 77 -6.76 -6.94 9.81
C ASN A 77 -6.19 -6.14 8.63
N MET A 78 -5.89 -4.85 8.78
CA MET A 78 -5.33 -4.06 7.67
C MET A 78 -3.92 -4.51 7.26
N ALA A 79 -3.71 -4.77 5.98
CA ALA A 79 -2.36 -4.96 5.46
C ALA A 79 -1.63 -3.60 5.38
N LEU A 80 -0.31 -3.61 5.49
CA LEU A 80 0.53 -2.41 5.45
C LEU A 80 1.21 -2.32 4.10
N GLN A 81 0.83 -1.35 3.28
CA GLN A 81 1.61 -0.98 2.10
C GLN A 81 2.57 0.16 2.46
N VAL A 82 3.86 -0.07 2.27
CA VAL A 82 4.90 0.85 2.74
C VAL A 82 5.84 1.23 1.60
N CYS A 83 6.12 2.51 1.46
CA CYS A 83 7.23 3.02 0.66
C CYS A 83 8.28 3.55 1.63
N MET A 84 9.40 2.84 1.75
CA MET A 84 10.51 3.24 2.62
C MET A 84 11.83 2.65 2.12
N ASP A 85 12.94 3.22 2.57
CA ASP A 85 14.28 2.78 2.13
C ASP A 85 14.67 1.41 2.69
N ALA A 86 14.17 1.04 3.88
CA ALA A 86 14.50 -0.22 4.56
C ALA A 86 13.26 -0.98 5.05
N PRO A 87 12.40 -1.47 4.15
CA PRO A 87 11.12 -2.11 4.51
C PRO A 87 11.28 -3.37 5.37
N ARG A 88 12.44 -4.04 5.29
CA ARG A 88 12.79 -5.16 6.17
C ARG A 88 12.75 -4.83 7.66
N ARG A 89 12.90 -3.55 8.05
CA ARG A 89 12.82 -3.13 9.46
C ARG A 89 11.45 -3.40 10.07
N LEU A 90 10.39 -3.36 9.26
CA LEU A 90 9.03 -3.62 9.72
C LEU A 90 8.78 -5.09 10.05
N LEU A 91 9.61 -6.01 9.53
CA LEU A 91 9.53 -7.44 9.85
C LEU A 91 9.70 -7.72 11.34
N HIS A 92 10.38 -6.82 12.06
CA HIS A 92 10.63 -6.92 13.50
C HIS A 92 9.62 -6.12 14.33
N LEU A 93 8.73 -5.36 13.69
CA LEU A 93 7.80 -4.44 14.35
C LEU A 93 6.34 -4.91 14.26
N THR A 94 6.02 -5.80 13.33
CA THR A 94 4.65 -6.30 13.13
C THR A 94 4.62 -7.62 12.35
N ASP A 95 3.68 -8.49 12.71
CA ASP A 95 3.37 -9.74 12.00
C ASP A 95 2.38 -9.56 10.85
N ARG A 96 1.94 -8.32 10.60
CA ARG A 96 0.98 -8.01 9.52
C ARG A 96 1.54 -8.35 8.15
N GLN A 97 0.63 -8.59 7.21
CA GLN A 97 0.99 -8.63 5.80
C GLN A 97 1.54 -7.26 5.38
N ILE A 98 2.78 -7.28 4.86
CA ILE A 98 3.43 -6.09 4.32
C ILE A 98 3.49 -6.18 2.79
N ILE A 99 3.07 -5.10 2.14
CA ILE A 99 3.24 -4.84 0.72
C ILE A 99 4.35 -3.81 0.57
N ALA A 100 5.56 -4.23 0.22
CA ALA A 100 6.68 -3.33 0.04
C ALA A 100 6.60 -2.64 -1.33
N THR A 101 6.53 -1.31 -1.33
CA THR A 101 6.50 -0.50 -2.55
C THR A 101 7.94 -0.22 -2.97
N LEU A 102 8.35 -0.79 -4.10
CA LEU A 102 9.63 -0.54 -4.74
C LEU A 102 9.43 0.49 -5.86
N ARG A 103 10.13 1.61 -5.74
CA ARG A 103 10.11 2.66 -6.76
C ARG A 103 11.13 2.36 -7.84
N VAL A 104 10.65 2.11 -9.05
CA VAL A 104 11.45 1.72 -10.21
C VAL A 104 11.37 2.78 -11.30
N ASP A 105 12.46 2.96 -12.02
CA ASP A 105 12.54 3.71 -13.27
C ASP A 105 13.38 2.91 -14.27
N ASP A 106 13.48 3.41 -15.50
CA ASP A 106 14.22 2.76 -16.58
C ASP A 106 15.74 2.67 -16.33
N LYS A 107 16.23 3.18 -15.19
CA LYS A 107 17.64 3.10 -14.79
C LYS A 107 17.90 1.94 -13.81
N VAL A 108 16.86 1.32 -13.27
CA VAL A 108 16.99 0.16 -12.40
C VAL A 108 17.35 -1.05 -13.25
N THR A 109 18.53 -1.62 -12.99
CA THR A 109 18.99 -2.83 -13.67
C THR A 109 18.37 -4.09 -13.04
N PRO A 110 18.27 -5.22 -13.77
CA PRO A 110 17.79 -6.48 -13.21
C PRO A 110 18.53 -6.91 -11.94
N LEU A 111 19.86 -6.76 -11.90
CA LEU A 111 20.67 -7.10 -10.73
C LEU A 111 20.34 -6.22 -9.50
N GLN A 112 20.08 -4.93 -9.72
CA GLN A 112 19.64 -4.04 -8.64
C GLN A 112 18.25 -4.43 -8.14
N LEU A 113 17.34 -4.79 -9.04
CA LEU A 113 16.01 -5.25 -8.67
C LEU A 113 16.06 -6.57 -7.88
N GLU A 114 16.86 -7.53 -8.30
CA GLU A 114 17.09 -8.79 -7.59
C GLU A 114 17.62 -8.56 -6.17
N ALA A 115 18.57 -7.63 -6.01
CA ALA A 115 19.07 -7.23 -4.69
C ALA A 115 17.96 -6.63 -3.81
N MET A 116 17.11 -5.76 -4.37
CA MET A 116 15.97 -5.17 -3.65
C MET A 116 14.92 -6.22 -3.23
N LEU A 117 14.67 -7.22 -4.08
CA LEU A 117 13.73 -8.31 -3.79
C LEU A 117 14.29 -9.30 -2.75
N SER A 118 15.59 -9.56 -2.77
CA SER A 118 16.26 -10.45 -1.82
C SER A 118 16.17 -9.93 -0.39
N ASP A 119 16.10 -8.61 -0.21
CA ASP A 119 15.88 -7.93 1.08
C ASP A 119 14.43 -8.07 1.60
N LEU A 120 13.52 -8.65 0.82
CA LEU A 120 12.08 -8.73 1.09
C LEU A 120 11.53 -10.17 0.96
N PRO A 121 12.15 -11.18 1.60
CA PRO A 121 11.78 -12.57 1.38
C PRO A 121 10.32 -12.85 1.79
N GLY A 122 9.58 -13.49 0.88
CA GLY A 122 8.19 -13.93 1.11
C GLY A 122 7.15 -12.80 1.19
N ARG A 123 7.49 -11.57 0.78
CA ARG A 123 6.58 -10.41 0.84
C ARG A 123 5.93 -10.12 -0.50
N THR A 124 4.74 -9.51 -0.44
CA THR A 124 4.12 -8.92 -1.63
C THR A 124 4.88 -7.65 -1.99
N VAL A 125 5.29 -7.53 -3.25
CA VAL A 125 6.00 -6.36 -3.75
C VAL A 125 5.09 -5.60 -4.72
N LEU A 126 5.08 -4.29 -4.59
CA LEU A 126 4.40 -3.38 -5.50
C LEU A 126 5.45 -2.54 -6.22
N PHE A 127 5.47 -2.60 -7.54
CA PHE A 127 6.28 -1.70 -8.35
C PHE A 127 5.52 -0.41 -8.63
N ASP A 128 6.16 0.72 -8.35
CA ASP A 128 5.63 2.05 -8.64
C ASP A 128 6.66 2.87 -9.41
N THR A 129 6.20 3.72 -10.31
CA THR A 129 7.09 4.54 -11.14
C THR A 129 7.77 5.60 -10.27
N LYS A 130 9.09 5.67 -10.34
CA LYS A 130 9.87 6.64 -9.58
C LYS A 130 9.77 8.02 -10.21
N VAL A 131 9.01 8.91 -9.57
CA VAL A 131 8.97 10.34 -9.89
C VAL A 131 9.62 11.14 -8.75
N PRO A 132 10.59 12.05 -9.02
CA PRO A 132 11.23 12.84 -7.98
C PRO A 132 10.23 13.65 -7.15
N GLY A 133 10.34 13.60 -5.82
CA GLY A 133 9.51 14.37 -4.89
C GLY A 133 8.04 13.91 -4.76
N VAL A 134 7.62 12.86 -5.47
CA VAL A 134 6.23 12.37 -5.45
C VAL A 134 6.17 10.88 -5.09
N PHE A 135 5.28 10.54 -4.17
CA PHE A 135 5.01 9.16 -3.77
C PHE A 135 3.76 8.64 -4.47
N GLY A 136 3.95 8.10 -5.67
CA GLY A 136 2.93 7.47 -6.50
C GLY A 136 1.81 8.39 -7.00
N GLY A 137 0.87 7.81 -7.75
CA GLY A 137 -0.32 8.53 -8.24
C GLY A 137 -0.04 9.56 -9.34
N THR A 138 1.08 9.43 -10.04
CA THR A 138 1.49 10.33 -11.13
C THR A 138 0.87 9.94 -12.47
N GLY A 139 0.34 8.72 -12.60
CA GLY A 139 -0.12 8.17 -13.89
C GLY A 139 1.02 7.82 -14.85
N SER A 140 2.27 7.97 -14.43
CA SER A 140 3.45 7.63 -15.23
C SER A 140 3.69 6.13 -15.20
N THR A 141 4.16 5.58 -16.31
CA THR A 141 4.56 4.18 -16.46
C THR A 141 6.08 4.08 -16.57
N PHE A 142 6.64 2.92 -16.22
CA PHE A 142 8.00 2.49 -16.58
C PHE A 142 7.92 1.41 -17.66
N ALA A 143 9.04 1.09 -18.32
CA ALA A 143 9.09 -0.01 -19.27
C ALA A 143 8.86 -1.36 -18.56
N TRP A 144 7.81 -2.09 -18.97
CA TRP A 144 7.46 -3.40 -18.38
C TRP A 144 8.27 -4.57 -18.96
N ASP A 145 8.98 -4.34 -20.07
CA ASP A 145 9.74 -5.34 -20.82
C ASP A 145 11.09 -5.69 -20.16
#